data_AF-A0A812VX18-F1
#
_entry.id   AF-A0A812VX18-F1
#
_cell.length_a   1.000
_cell.length_b   1.000
_cell.length_c   1.000
_cell.angle_alpha   90.00
_cell.angle_beta   90.00
_cell.angle_gamma   90.00
#
_symmetry.space_group_name_H-M   'P 1'
#
loop_
_entity.id
_entity.type
_entity.pdbx_description
1 polymer ?
#
loop_
_entity_poly.entity_id
_entity_poly.type
_entity_poly.pdbx_seq_one_letter_code
_entity_poly.pdbx_strand_id
1 'polypeptide(L)'
;MAKLVGVERARIGGKCLAQVLADRQTVGQRPVTLIGHSMGARLLVYCLCELYHMGEFHAVDDVVLLGAPVTTEARKWQKVRAVASGRVVNGYLGKDWVLAFLYRYLEWGLSVAGLSQVQVPGVENINLDGLGIQGHHDYPNHIADILAKLRVGERHPEVLSQAKPAGAAGAGFL
;
A
#
# COMPACT_ATOMS: atom_id res chain seq x y z
N MET A 1 18.29 20.51 -4.46
CA MET A 1 17.77 19.18 -4.07
C MET A 1 17.79 18.28 -5.31
N ALA A 2 18.70 17.30 -5.37
CA ALA A 2 18.70 16.33 -6.46
C ALA A 2 17.45 15.45 -6.34
N LYS A 3 16.53 15.51 -7.32
CA LYS A 3 15.42 14.55 -7.39
C LYS A 3 16.02 13.19 -7.73
N LEU A 4 15.94 12.23 -6.80
CA LEU A 4 16.36 10.86 -7.07
C LEU A 4 15.53 10.31 -8.24
N VAL A 5 16.18 9.92 -9.34
CA VAL A 5 15.51 9.47 -10.58
C VAL A 5 14.49 8.37 -10.31
N GLY A 6 14.82 7.43 -9.42
CA GLY A 6 13.90 6.34 -9.03
C GLY A 6 12.59 6.86 -8.43
N VAL A 7 12.64 7.89 -7.56
CA VAL A 7 11.45 8.48 -6.94
C VAL A 7 10.57 9.15 -7.98
N GLU A 8 11.18 9.90 -8.91
CA GLU A 8 10.43 10.57 -9.97
C GLU A 8 9.79 9.56 -10.94
N ARG A 9 10.50 8.49 -11.29
CA ARG A 9 9.95 7.41 -12.12
C ARG A 9 8.81 6.67 -11.42
N ALA A 10 8.94 6.38 -10.13
CA ALA A 10 7.85 5.79 -9.34
C ALA A 10 6.62 6.70 -9.28
N ARG A 11 6.82 8.02 -9.18
CA ARG A 11 5.74 9.01 -9.19
C ARG A 11 5.01 9.03 -10.54
N ILE A 12 5.75 9.09 -11.65
CA ILE A 12 5.17 9.09 -13.00
C ILE A 12 4.45 7.76 -13.25
N GLY A 13 5.12 6.64 -12.99
CA GLY A 13 4.54 5.31 -13.18
C GLY A 13 3.29 5.08 -12.34
N GLY A 14 3.25 5.58 -11.10
CA GLY A 14 2.08 5.49 -10.23
C GLY A 14 0.88 6.24 -10.80
N LYS A 15 1.10 7.45 -11.32
CA LYS A 15 0.05 8.23 -11.99
C LYS A 15 -0.47 7.54 -13.26
N CYS A 16 0.43 7.01 -14.09
CA CYS A 16 0.04 6.25 -15.28
C CYS A 16 -0.77 5.00 -14.90
N LEU A 17 -0.33 4.26 -13.87
CA LEU A 17 -1.06 3.10 -13.38
C LEU A 17 -2.46 3.48 -12.85
N ALA A 18 -2.58 4.59 -12.13
CA ALA A 18 -3.88 5.08 -11.67
C ALA A 18 -4.83 5.38 -12.82
N GLN A 19 -4.34 6.00 -13.91
CA GLN A 19 -5.15 6.26 -15.11
C GLN A 19 -5.63 4.96 -15.75
N VAL A 20 -4.77 3.94 -15.84
CA VAL A 20 -5.14 2.63 -16.39
C VAL A 20 -6.18 1.93 -15.51
N LEU A 21 -6.02 1.98 -14.18
CA LEU A 21 -6.97 1.35 -13.24
C LEU A 21 -8.32 2.08 -13.19
N ALA A 22 -8.33 3.39 -13.42
CA ALA A 22 -9.56 4.18 -13.52
C ALA A 22 -10.32 3.92 -14.84
N ASP A 23 -9.63 3.49 -15.88
CA ASP A 23 -10.23 3.20 -17.17
C ASP A 23 -10.98 1.85 -17.17
N ARG A 24 -12.26 1.92 -16.80
CA ARG A 24 -13.18 0.77 -16.79
C ARG A 24 -13.37 0.10 -18.15
N GLN A 25 -13.08 0.77 -19.27
CA GLN A 25 -13.16 0.13 -20.58
C GLN A 25 -11.97 -0.82 -20.79
N THR A 26 -10.81 -0.46 -20.25
CA THR A 26 -9.59 -1.26 -20.35
C THR A 26 -9.55 -2.37 -19.30
N VAL A 27 -9.85 -2.09 -18.03
CA VAL A 27 -9.71 -3.06 -16.92
C VAL A 27 -11.02 -3.75 -16.51
N GLY A 28 -12.17 -3.27 -17.00
CA GLY A 28 -13.48 -3.74 -16.57
C GLY A 28 -13.87 -3.23 -15.18
N GLN A 29 -14.73 -3.99 -14.49
CA GLN A 29 -15.23 -3.68 -13.13
C GLN A 29 -14.68 -4.63 -12.05
N ARG A 30 -13.61 -5.37 -12.34
CA ARG A 30 -13.01 -6.30 -11.38
C ARG A 30 -11.95 -5.57 -10.56
N PRO A 31 -12.13 -5.40 -9.24
CA PRO A 31 -11.12 -4.77 -8.42
C PRO A 31 -9.86 -5.63 -8.40
N VAL A 32 -8.69 -4.97 -8.34
CA VAL A 32 -7.39 -5.66 -8.38
C VAL A 32 -6.72 -5.69 -7.02
N THR A 33 -5.96 -6.75 -6.75
CA THR A 33 -5.02 -6.80 -5.62
C THR A 33 -3.68 -6.25 -6.06
N LEU A 34 -3.16 -5.26 -5.34
CA LEU A 34 -1.88 -4.61 -5.63
C LEU A 34 -0.82 -5.02 -4.62
N ILE A 35 0.28 -5.58 -5.11
CA ILE A 35 1.41 -6.00 -4.27
C ILE A 35 2.66 -5.29 -4.77
N GLY A 36 3.34 -4.55 -3.90
CA GLY A 36 4.53 -3.80 -4.26
C GLY A 36 5.64 -3.98 -3.23
N HIS A 37 6.85 -4.19 -3.73
CA HIS A 37 8.07 -4.20 -2.93
C HIS A 37 8.95 -2.99 -3.27
N SER A 38 9.63 -2.39 -2.29
CA SER A 38 10.62 -1.35 -2.53
C SER A 38 10.04 -0.15 -3.32
N MET A 39 10.71 0.28 -4.39
CA MET A 39 10.25 1.32 -5.30
C MET A 39 8.90 1.00 -5.96
N GLY A 40 8.57 -0.28 -6.13
CA GLY A 40 7.24 -0.72 -6.56
C GLY A 40 6.18 -0.39 -5.50
N ALA A 41 6.46 -0.60 -4.22
CA ALA A 41 5.57 -0.19 -3.14
C ALA A 41 5.36 1.34 -3.13
N ARG A 42 6.43 2.11 -3.34
CA ARG A 42 6.34 3.57 -3.46
C ARG A 42 5.52 4.01 -4.69
N LEU A 43 5.69 3.34 -5.82
CA LEU A 43 4.89 3.55 -7.03
C LEU A 43 3.40 3.31 -6.73
N LEU A 44 3.06 2.22 -6.04
CA LEU A 44 1.68 1.93 -5.66
C LEU A 44 1.10 2.99 -4.72
N VAL A 45 1.87 3.51 -3.76
CA VAL A 45 1.38 4.61 -2.91
C VAL A 45 1.06 5.86 -3.75
N TYR A 46 1.89 6.20 -4.75
CA TYR A 46 1.57 7.29 -5.67
C TYR A 46 0.32 7.00 -6.50
N CYS A 47 0.16 5.77 -6.98
CA CYS A 47 -1.04 5.33 -7.71
C CYS A 47 -2.30 5.49 -6.86
N LEU A 48 -2.30 4.97 -5.64
CA LEU A 48 -3.44 5.02 -4.72
C LEU A 48 -3.78 6.45 -4.31
N CYS A 49 -2.78 7.30 -4.07
CA CYS A 49 -3.03 8.72 -3.81
C CYS A 49 -3.64 9.43 -5.03
N GLU A 50 -3.27 9.04 -6.25
CA GLU A 50 -3.86 9.61 -7.47
C GLU A 50 -5.31 9.13 -7.66
N LEU A 51 -5.59 7.83 -7.48
CA LEU A 51 -6.95 7.27 -7.50
C LEU A 51 -7.86 7.98 -6.49
N TYR A 52 -7.35 8.25 -5.28
CA TYR A 52 -8.07 9.03 -4.26
C TYR A 52 -8.46 10.42 -4.78
N HIS A 53 -7.54 11.13 -5.45
CA HIS A 53 -7.83 12.45 -6.01
C HIS A 53 -8.80 12.39 -7.20
N MET A 54 -8.80 11.28 -7.94
CA MET A 54 -9.73 11.03 -9.04
C MET A 54 -11.13 10.61 -8.56
N GLY A 55 -11.27 10.22 -7.29
CA GLY A 55 -12.53 9.69 -6.73
C GLY A 55 -12.80 8.23 -7.09
N GLU A 56 -11.76 7.48 -7.47
CA GLU A 56 -11.86 6.09 -7.93
C GLU A 56 -11.63 5.11 -6.76
N PHE A 57 -12.71 4.79 -6.03
CA PHE A 57 -12.65 3.95 -4.81
C PHE A 57 -13.03 2.48 -5.02
N HIS A 58 -13.45 2.09 -6.23
CA HIS A 58 -13.88 0.72 -6.57
C HIS A 58 -12.82 -0.10 -7.31
N ALA A 59 -11.67 0.50 -7.63
CA ALA A 59 -10.69 -0.12 -8.52
C ALA A 59 -9.75 -1.11 -7.81
N VAL A 60 -9.59 -0.99 -6.49
CA VAL A 60 -8.57 -1.73 -5.73
C VAL A 60 -9.21 -2.47 -4.58
N ASP A 61 -8.95 -3.78 -4.50
CA ASP A 61 -9.39 -4.62 -3.39
C ASP A 61 -8.36 -4.58 -2.26
N ASP A 62 -7.35 -5.44 -2.34
CA ASP A 62 -6.28 -5.54 -1.36
C ASP A 62 -5.03 -4.76 -1.81
N VAL A 63 -4.32 -4.17 -0.85
CA VAL A 63 -3.04 -3.50 -1.06
C VAL A 63 -2.01 -4.08 -0.10
N VAL A 64 -0.90 -4.57 -0.63
CA VAL A 64 0.22 -5.11 0.14
C VAL A 64 1.49 -4.36 -0.22
N LEU A 65 2.06 -3.66 0.75
CA LEU A 65 3.27 -2.85 0.61
C LEU A 65 4.39 -3.46 1.44
N LEU A 66 5.45 -3.90 0.79
CA LEU A 66 6.58 -4.60 1.39
C LEU A 66 7.83 -3.71 1.36
N GLY A 67 8.48 -3.51 2.52
CA GLY A 67 9.71 -2.72 2.60
C GLY A 67 9.58 -1.33 1.99
N ALA A 68 8.41 -0.69 2.16
CA ALA A 68 8.05 0.50 1.41
C ALA A 68 8.90 1.73 1.81
N PRO A 69 9.66 2.35 0.88
CA PRO A 69 10.43 3.56 1.13
C PRO A 69 9.52 4.79 1.03
N VAL A 70 8.56 4.86 1.94
CA VAL A 70 7.53 5.92 2.05
C VAL A 70 7.38 6.30 3.52
N THR A 71 7.19 7.59 3.81
CA THR A 71 6.95 8.07 5.17
C THR A 71 5.67 7.47 5.77
N THR A 72 5.64 7.31 7.09
CA THR A 72 4.45 6.85 7.85
C THR A 72 3.41 7.96 8.09
N GLU A 73 3.44 9.03 7.29
CA GLU A 73 2.57 10.19 7.43
C GLU A 73 1.08 9.81 7.34
N ALA A 74 0.32 10.04 8.42
CA ALA A 74 -1.06 9.58 8.53
C ALA A 74 -1.96 10.04 7.37
N ARG A 75 -1.86 11.30 6.94
CA ARG A 75 -2.68 11.86 5.84
C ARG A 75 -2.52 11.10 4.53
N LYS A 76 -1.32 10.61 4.24
CA LYS A 76 -1.02 9.84 3.03
C LYS A 76 -1.61 8.45 3.12
N TRP A 77 -1.44 7.79 4.26
CA TRP A 77 -1.95 6.45 4.49
C TRP A 77 -3.47 6.40 4.64
N GLN A 78 -4.12 7.49 5.10
CA GLN A 78 -5.56 7.65 5.07
C GLN A 78 -6.11 7.66 3.63
N LYS A 79 -5.43 8.31 2.68
CA LYS A 79 -5.81 8.26 1.25
C LYS A 79 -5.66 6.86 0.67
N VAL A 80 -4.54 6.20 0.97
CA VAL A 80 -4.28 4.80 0.59
C VAL A 80 -5.40 3.88 1.11
N ARG A 81 -5.76 4.02 2.39
CA ARG A 81 -6.82 3.27 3.04
C ARG A 81 -8.19 3.55 2.46
N ALA A 82 -8.50 4.79 2.10
CA ALA A 82 -9.79 5.14 1.52
C ALA A 82 -10.03 4.50 0.13
N VAL A 83 -8.98 4.23 -0.64
CA VAL A 83 -9.09 3.67 -2.00
C VAL A 83 -9.22 2.15 -2.02
N ALA A 84 -8.63 1.45 -1.06
CA ALA A 84 -8.76 0.00 -0.96
C ALA A 84 -10.14 -0.37 -0.38
N SER A 85 -10.85 -1.32 -0.99
CA SER A 85 -12.06 -1.91 -0.38
C SER A 85 -11.73 -3.02 0.62
N GLY A 86 -10.63 -3.72 0.38
CA GLY A 86 -10.15 -4.85 1.16
C GLY A 86 -9.09 -4.44 2.18
N ARG A 87 -8.06 -5.27 2.35
CA ARG A 87 -6.97 -5.11 3.31
C ARG A 87 -5.94 -4.11 2.82
N VAL A 88 -5.35 -3.34 3.73
CA VAL A 88 -4.15 -2.54 3.46
C VAL A 88 -3.08 -3.01 4.41
N VAL A 89 -2.07 -3.67 3.87
CA VAL A 89 -1.01 -4.33 4.63
C VAL A 89 0.30 -3.60 4.42
N ASN A 90 0.92 -3.20 5.51
CA ASN A 90 2.30 -2.76 5.58
C ASN A 90 3.18 -3.89 6.14
N GLY A 91 3.90 -4.57 5.25
CA GLY A 91 4.92 -5.56 5.61
C GLY A 91 6.27 -4.86 5.80
N TYR A 92 6.77 -4.84 7.03
CA TYR A 92 7.99 -4.13 7.40
C TYR A 92 9.04 -5.06 8.00
N LEU A 93 10.31 -4.69 7.83
CA LEU A 93 11.46 -5.37 8.41
C LEU A 93 12.29 -4.34 9.18
N GLY A 94 12.28 -4.41 10.50
CA GLY A 94 12.97 -3.42 11.35
C GLY A 94 14.49 -3.41 11.14
N LYS A 95 15.04 -4.52 10.64
CA LYS A 95 16.48 -4.72 10.38
C LYS A 95 16.91 -4.45 8.94
N ASP A 96 16.05 -3.84 8.12
CA ASP A 96 16.43 -3.50 6.75
C ASP A 96 17.49 -2.39 6.74
N TRP A 97 18.76 -2.79 6.62
CA TRP A 97 19.91 -1.89 6.62
C TRP A 97 19.92 -0.92 5.44
N VAL A 98 19.39 -1.30 4.29
CA VAL A 98 19.38 -0.44 3.10
C VAL A 98 18.41 0.71 3.31
N LEU A 99 17.18 0.41 3.75
CA LEU A 99 16.22 1.46 4.09
C LEU A 99 16.72 2.30 5.26
N ALA A 100 17.29 1.68 6.30
CA ALA A 100 17.80 2.41 7.46
C ALA A 100 18.92 3.38 7.07
N PHE A 101 19.83 2.97 6.19
CA PHE A 101 20.93 3.80 5.70
C PHE A 101 20.44 4.95 4.81
N LEU A 102 19.62 4.65 3.80
CA LEU A 102 19.07 5.66 2.89
C LEU A 102 18.28 6.72 3.64
N TYR A 103 17.41 6.35 4.58
CA TYR A 103 16.57 7.30 5.28
C TYR A 103 17.27 8.04 6.42
N ARG A 104 18.21 7.41 7.13
CA ARG A 104 19.06 8.13 8.11
C ARG A 104 19.87 9.23 7.47
N TYR A 105 20.30 9.07 6.21
CA TYR A 105 21.13 10.05 5.52
C TYR A 105 20.33 11.11 4.74
N LEU A 106 19.15 10.76 4.24
CA LEU A 106 18.34 11.64 3.40
C LEU A 106 17.30 12.46 4.17
N GLU A 107 16.74 11.91 5.25
CA GLU A 107 15.57 12.47 5.93
C GLU A 107 15.63 12.21 7.44
N TRP A 108 16.51 12.95 8.14
CA TRP A 108 16.70 12.83 9.59
C TRP A 108 15.39 13.06 10.36
N GLY A 109 14.93 12.06 11.11
CA GLY A 109 13.74 12.13 11.98
C GLY A 109 12.41 11.70 11.34
N LEU A 110 12.40 11.26 10.07
CA LEU A 110 11.19 10.71 9.45
C LEU A 110 11.11 9.19 9.59
N SER A 111 9.96 8.69 10.06
CA SER A 111 9.69 7.26 10.15
C SER A 111 9.22 6.72 8.80
N VAL A 112 9.71 5.54 8.44
CA VAL A 112 9.53 4.92 7.12
C VAL A 112 8.71 3.65 7.28
N ALA A 113 7.70 3.48 6.43
CA ALA A 113 6.76 2.36 6.52
C ALA A 113 7.43 1.00 6.36
N GLY A 114 8.48 0.89 5.53
CA GLY A 114 9.25 -0.34 5.39
C GLY A 114 10.09 -0.74 6.61
N LEU A 115 10.28 0.16 7.58
CA LEU A 115 11.06 -0.07 8.82
C LEU A 115 10.19 -0.08 10.07
N SER A 116 8.94 0.38 9.99
CA SER A 116 8.13 0.70 11.16
C SER A 116 6.64 0.62 10.87
N GLN A 117 5.85 0.56 11.93
CA GLN A 117 4.40 0.52 11.84
C GLN A 117 3.82 1.85 11.36
N VAL A 118 2.74 1.77 10.59
CA VAL A 118 1.89 2.90 10.19
C VAL A 118 0.68 2.95 11.12
N GLN A 119 0.58 4.01 11.91
CA GLN A 119 -0.50 4.20 12.88
C GLN A 119 -1.74 4.84 12.24
N VAL A 120 -2.39 4.10 11.32
CA VAL A 120 -3.66 4.51 10.70
C VAL A 120 -4.69 3.39 10.84
N PRO A 121 -5.91 3.67 11.32
CA PRO A 121 -6.98 2.66 11.42
C PRO A 121 -7.23 1.96 10.07
N GLY A 122 -7.35 0.63 10.11
CA GLY A 122 -7.54 -0.20 8.91
C GLY A 122 -6.27 -0.45 8.08
N VAL A 123 -5.10 -0.02 8.56
CA VAL A 123 -3.79 -0.47 8.05
C VAL A 123 -3.24 -1.58 8.95
N GLU A 124 -3.07 -2.76 8.39
CA GLU A 124 -2.47 -3.91 9.05
C GLU A 124 -0.96 -3.82 8.99
N ASN A 125 -0.29 -3.86 10.14
CA ASN A 125 1.17 -3.82 10.21
C ASN A 125 1.71 -5.22 10.52
N ILE A 126 2.39 -5.83 9.57
CA ILE A 126 2.95 -7.17 9.74
C ILE A 126 4.47 -7.08 9.80
N ASN A 127 5.03 -7.46 10.94
CA ASN A 127 6.47 -7.60 11.08
C ASN A 127 6.93 -8.89 10.37
N LEU A 128 7.87 -8.73 9.44
CA LEU A 128 8.48 -9.83 8.69
C LEU A 128 9.76 -10.36 9.36
N ASP A 129 10.17 -9.77 10.49
CA ASP A 129 11.21 -10.33 11.35
C ASP A 129 10.85 -11.79 11.69
N GLY A 130 11.81 -12.70 11.49
CA GLY A 130 11.63 -14.14 11.73
C GLY A 130 11.40 -14.98 10.47
N LEU A 131 11.23 -14.38 9.30
CA LEU A 131 11.20 -15.11 8.01
C LEU A 131 12.59 -15.37 7.41
N GLY A 132 13.67 -15.08 8.14
CA GLY A 132 15.04 -15.25 7.63
C GLY A 132 15.46 -14.23 6.58
N ILE A 133 14.65 -13.21 6.30
CA ILE A 133 14.96 -12.12 5.35
C ILE A 133 16.17 -11.33 5.86
N GLN A 134 17.28 -11.39 5.12
CA GLN A 134 18.55 -10.79 5.54
C GLN A 134 18.64 -9.29 5.26
N GLY A 135 17.76 -8.77 4.40
CA GLY A 135 17.68 -7.35 4.08
C GLY A 135 16.82 -7.07 2.85
N HIS A 136 16.86 -5.83 2.37
CA HIS A 136 16.00 -5.36 1.28
C HIS A 136 16.04 -6.18 -0.01
N HIS A 137 17.24 -6.66 -0.36
CA HIS A 137 17.48 -7.42 -1.58
C HIS A 137 16.99 -8.88 -1.48
N ASP A 138 16.67 -9.35 -0.28
CA ASP A 138 16.34 -10.75 0.00
C ASP A 138 14.82 -11.00 0.03
N TYR A 139 14.00 -9.94 0.02
CA TYR A 139 12.54 -10.05 -0.09
C TYR A 139 12.07 -10.93 -1.27
N PRO A 140 12.63 -10.83 -2.50
CA PRO A 140 12.21 -11.66 -3.62
C PRO A 140 12.43 -13.16 -3.39
N ASN A 141 13.46 -13.54 -2.63
CA ASN A 141 13.76 -14.94 -2.34
C ASN A 141 12.75 -15.55 -1.36
N HIS A 142 12.15 -14.71 -0.51
CA HIS A 142 11.16 -15.12 0.51
C HIS A 142 9.73 -14.74 0.14
N ILE A 143 9.46 -14.37 -1.12
CA ILE A 143 8.16 -13.83 -1.51
C ILE A 143 7.02 -14.82 -1.25
N ALA A 144 7.26 -16.11 -1.45
CA ALA A 144 6.27 -17.16 -1.17
C ALA A 144 5.90 -17.20 0.33
N ASP A 145 6.92 -17.21 1.20
CA ASP A 145 6.73 -17.24 2.66
C ASP A 145 6.08 -15.95 3.17
N ILE A 146 6.45 -14.81 2.59
CA ILE A 146 5.82 -13.51 2.89
C ILE A 146 4.34 -13.56 2.51
N LEU A 147 4.00 -13.94 1.27
CA LEU A 147 2.60 -13.97 0.82
C LEU A 147 1.76 -14.96 1.63
N ALA A 148 2.33 -16.12 2.01
CA ALA A 148 1.70 -17.09 2.88
C ALA A 148 1.46 -16.52 4.30
N LYS A 149 2.47 -15.88 4.90
CA LYS A 149 2.34 -15.21 6.21
C LYS A 149 1.28 -14.10 6.18
N LEU A 150 1.21 -13.37 5.07
CA LEU A 150 0.24 -12.29 4.85
C LEU A 150 -1.15 -12.79 4.47
N ARG A 151 -1.30 -14.09 4.16
CA ARG A 151 -2.56 -14.71 3.72
C ARG A 151 -3.16 -14.01 2.50
N VAL A 152 -2.30 -13.65 1.54
CA VAL A 152 -2.75 -12.95 0.33
C VAL A 152 -3.60 -13.90 -0.53
N GLY A 153 -4.79 -13.47 -0.92
CA GLY A 153 -5.73 -14.28 -1.70
C GLY A 153 -6.72 -15.09 -0.87
N GLU A 154 -6.58 -15.13 0.45
CA GLU A 154 -7.62 -15.64 1.33
C GLU A 154 -8.74 -14.60 1.49
N ARG A 155 -10.01 -15.02 1.32
CA ARG A 155 -11.15 -14.11 1.52
C ARG A 155 -11.38 -13.87 3.01
N HIS A 156 -11.28 -12.62 3.45
CA HIS A 156 -11.55 -12.23 4.83
C HIS A 156 -12.98 -11.68 4.98
N PRO A 157 -13.90 -12.39 5.68
CA PRO A 157 -15.29 -11.96 5.82
C PRO A 157 -15.46 -10.69 6.70
N GLU A 158 -14.45 -10.34 7.51
CA GLU A 158 -14.55 -9.27 8.52
C GLU A 158 -14.44 -7.85 7.93
N VAL A 159 -13.75 -7.68 6.79
CA VAL A 159 -13.56 -6.36 6.16
C VAL A 159 -14.83 -5.87 5.47
N LEU A 160 -15.68 -6.78 4.98
CA LEU A 160 -16.97 -6.48 4.37
C LEU A 160 -17.97 -5.86 5.36
N SER A 161 -17.79 -6.08 6.67
CA SER A 161 -18.64 -5.51 7.71
C SER A 161 -18.36 -4.02 7.96
N GLN A 162 -17.16 -3.53 7.66
CA GLN A 162 -16.74 -2.15 7.96
C GLN A 162 -16.92 -1.20 6.77
N ALA A 163 -17.19 -1.73 5.56
CA ALA A 163 -17.40 -0.96 4.34
C ALA A 163 -18.86 -0.48 4.13
N LYS A 164 -19.73 -0.55 5.16
CA LYS A 164 -21.10 -0.05 5.04
C LYS A 164 -21.11 1.48 5.22
N PRO A 165 -21.50 2.28 4.22
CA PRO A 165 -21.61 3.73 4.39
C PRO A 165 -22.68 4.04 5.44
N ALA A 166 -22.31 4.86 6.42
CA ALA A 166 -23.25 5.49 7.33
C ALA A 166 -24.11 6.49 6.54
N GLY A 167 -25.28 6.06 6.05
CA GLY A 167 -26.21 6.96 5.36
C GLY A 167 -27.11 6.29 4.34
N ALA A 168 -27.96 5.36 4.77
CA ALA A 168 -29.12 4.93 3.99
C ALA A 168 -30.22 4.45 4.95
N ALA A 169 -30.72 5.37 5.78
CA ALA A 169 -31.98 5.19 6.49
C ALA A 169 -32.84 6.41 6.16
N GLY A 170 -33.93 6.19 5.41
CA GLY A 170 -34.97 7.20 5.19
C GLY A 170 -35.26 7.54 3.73
N ALA A 171 -35.68 6.54 2.94
CA ALA A 171 -36.52 6.79 1.77
C ALA A 171 -37.52 5.63 1.64
N GLY A 172 -38.48 5.59 2.57
CA GLY A 172 -39.69 4.79 2.41
C GLY A 172 -40.61 5.53 1.44
N PHE A 173 -40.73 4.99 0.23
CA PHE A 173 -41.90 5.18 -0.61
C PHE A 173 -42.80 3.96 -0.43
N LEU A 174 -44.11 4.25 -0.43
CA LEU A 174 -45.29 3.41 -0.16
C LEU A 174 -45.69 3.33 1.31
#